data_AF-A0A6I0DG01-F1
#
_entry.id   AF-A0A6I0DG01-F1
#
_cell.length_a   1.000
_cell.length_b   1.000
_cell.length_c   1.000
_cell.angle_alpha   90.00
_cell.angle_beta   90.00
_cell.angle_gamma   90.00
#
_symmetry.space_group_name_H-M   'P 1'
#
loop_
_entity.id
_entity.type
_entity.pdbx_description
1 polymer ?
#
loop_
_entity_poly.entity_id
_entity_poly.type
_entity_poly.pdbx_seq_one_letter_code
_entity_poly.pdbx_strand_id
1 'polypeptide(L)'
;MLSLKRQPAVVALIATTLLFLAGGESQAAFKKVRDTLVLCDFAQNCTLTLTPVASDGAPGLGIFRSSQSGSKPLLRLSYVDPSQKTGKLEISIDGQTLLDVDVSALKAQDDQLDYTGDVVKALDGMKNGQKLQLKFAGKTSTYSLSGLVGGLIYVDEQQSRDGTVEALQVKGSKPAPVPPQLKLIETVEQIPADIRKDFSDEAAVCGGASPGTFRNAGGFETKIADGLDLIGLPCGSPGAYNQPYAFYSRYENKTVPISLPTISDDGPTVTDTAWNIDWAQKTLTLTAFFKGRGLGDCGIYDVWKATDSGEGRVRFVLVQERSKGDCDGNYAGGPEKWPASWPVNAQ
;
A
#
# COMPACT_ATOMS: atom_id res chain seq x y z
N MET A 1 -19.95 -7.34 74.56
CA MET A 1 -19.88 -8.21 73.38
C MET A 1 -20.58 -7.51 72.23
N LEU A 2 -19.83 -6.81 71.37
CA LEU A 2 -20.34 -6.22 70.13
C LEU A 2 -19.33 -6.54 69.03
N SER A 3 -19.80 -7.34 68.08
CA SER A 3 -19.03 -8.01 67.03
C SER A 3 -18.70 -7.03 65.90
N LEU A 4 -17.40 -6.78 65.66
CA LEU A 4 -16.94 -6.14 64.42
C LEU A 4 -17.14 -7.11 63.25
N LYS A 5 -18.05 -6.78 62.31
CA LYS A 5 -18.09 -7.41 60.98
C LYS A 5 -17.22 -6.60 60.03
N ARG A 6 -16.08 -7.17 59.61
CA ARG A 6 -15.28 -6.70 58.48
C ARG A 6 -16.03 -7.02 57.18
N GLN A 7 -16.36 -6.00 56.39
CA GLN A 7 -16.77 -6.19 55.00
C GLN A 7 -15.52 -6.31 54.12
N PRO A 8 -15.45 -7.26 53.18
CA PRO A 8 -14.37 -7.32 52.20
C PRO A 8 -14.57 -6.23 51.14
N ALA A 9 -13.56 -5.40 50.95
CA ALA A 9 -13.48 -4.46 49.84
C ALA A 9 -13.31 -5.25 48.53
N VAL A 10 -14.32 -5.19 47.67
CA VAL A 10 -14.22 -5.70 46.29
C VAL A 10 -13.41 -4.68 45.51
N VAL A 11 -12.15 -5.02 45.23
CA VAL A 11 -11.31 -4.28 44.28
C VAL A 11 -11.82 -4.62 42.89
N ALA A 12 -12.65 -3.75 42.32
CA ALA A 12 -13.03 -3.82 40.92
C ALA A 12 -11.81 -3.47 40.07
N LEU A 13 -11.13 -4.50 39.55
CA LEU A 13 -10.09 -4.36 38.55
C LEU A 13 -10.77 -3.86 37.26
N ILE A 14 -10.71 -2.55 37.01
CA ILE A 14 -11.09 -1.99 35.72
C ILE A 14 -10.01 -2.47 34.74
N ALA A 15 -10.32 -3.52 33.99
CA ALA A 15 -9.53 -3.92 32.84
C ALA A 15 -9.67 -2.79 31.80
N THR A 16 -8.66 -1.92 31.71
CA THR A 16 -8.54 -0.96 30.63
C THR A 16 -8.30 -1.75 29.35
N THR A 17 -9.36 -2.05 28.63
CA THR A 17 -9.29 -2.56 27.26
C THR A 17 -8.63 -1.46 26.43
N LEU A 18 -7.32 -1.59 26.21
CA LEU A 18 -6.64 -0.91 25.12
C LEU A 18 -7.32 -1.37 23.84
N LEU A 19 -8.27 -0.59 23.36
CA LEU A 19 -8.69 -0.61 21.97
C LEU A 19 -7.44 -0.26 21.16
N PHE A 20 -6.67 -1.29 20.79
CA PHE A 20 -5.90 -1.22 19.57
C PHE A 20 -6.93 -0.92 18.49
N LEU A 21 -7.02 0.34 18.09
CA LEU A 21 -7.46 0.67 16.75
C LEU A 21 -6.51 -0.11 15.86
N ALA A 22 -6.94 -1.29 15.41
CA ALA A 22 -6.29 -1.99 14.34
C ALA A 22 -6.25 -0.96 13.21
N GLY A 23 -5.05 -0.43 12.93
CA GLY A 23 -4.83 0.31 11.70
C GLY A 23 -5.40 -0.57 10.60
N GLY A 24 -6.39 -0.03 9.88
CA GLY A 24 -7.03 -0.79 8.81
C GLY A 24 -5.98 -1.27 7.82
N GLU A 25 -6.33 -2.31 7.06
CA GLU A 25 -5.51 -2.69 5.90
C GLU A 25 -5.35 -1.49 4.99
N SER A 26 -4.09 -1.13 4.77
CA SER A 26 -3.71 -0.07 3.85
C SER A 26 -3.83 -0.63 2.43
N GLN A 27 -4.50 0.09 1.56
CA GLN A 27 -4.64 -0.32 0.17
C GLN A 27 -3.45 0.17 -0.65
N ALA A 28 -2.82 1.31 -0.38
CA ALA A 28 -1.53 1.69 -0.97
C ALA A 28 -0.40 1.56 0.05
N ALA A 29 -0.12 0.33 0.44
CA ALA A 29 0.75 0.02 1.58
C ALA A 29 2.23 -0.07 1.21
N PHE A 30 3.10 0.50 2.04
CA PHE A 30 4.56 0.38 1.91
C PHE A 30 5.22 0.07 3.25
N LYS A 31 6.15 -0.90 3.26
CA LYS A 31 7.00 -1.16 4.43
C LYS A 31 8.37 -1.68 4.02
N LYS A 32 9.41 -1.08 4.60
CA LYS A 32 10.76 -1.64 4.58
C LYS A 32 10.97 -2.47 5.85
N VAL A 33 11.33 -3.74 5.67
CA VAL A 33 11.70 -4.64 6.77
C VAL A 33 13.14 -5.09 6.52
N ARG A 34 14.09 -4.44 7.21
CA ARG A 34 15.54 -4.64 7.00
C ARG A 34 15.92 -4.47 5.52
N ASP A 35 16.27 -5.56 4.83
CA ASP A 35 16.75 -5.53 3.44
C ASP A 35 15.64 -5.85 2.42
N THR A 36 14.40 -6.02 2.91
CA THR A 36 13.21 -6.27 2.09
C THR A 36 12.29 -5.07 2.06
N LEU A 37 11.64 -4.88 0.92
CA LEU A 37 10.63 -3.85 0.72
C LEU A 37 9.33 -4.53 0.31
N VAL A 38 8.22 -4.15 0.90
CA VAL A 38 6.88 -4.57 0.46
C VAL A 38 6.14 -3.34 -0.04
N LEU A 39 5.56 -3.47 -1.22
CA LEU A 39 4.64 -2.52 -1.82
C LEU A 39 3.36 -3.24 -2.20
N CYS A 40 2.21 -2.69 -1.83
CA CYS A 40 0.89 -3.15 -2.29
C CYS A 40 0.18 -2.02 -3.05
N ASP A 41 -0.44 -2.35 -4.18
CA ASP A 41 -1.34 -1.43 -4.90
C ASP A 41 -2.73 -1.36 -4.25
N PHE A 42 -3.58 -0.40 -4.65
CA PHE A 42 -4.91 -0.20 -4.06
C PHE A 42 -5.84 -1.44 -4.11
N ALA A 43 -5.57 -2.42 -4.98
CA ALA A 43 -6.30 -3.69 -5.00
C ALA A 43 -5.65 -4.74 -4.09
N GLN A 44 -4.73 -4.32 -3.21
CA GLN A 44 -3.89 -5.14 -2.34
C GLN A 44 -3.08 -6.19 -3.09
N ASN A 45 -2.69 -5.97 -4.34
CA ASN A 45 -1.69 -6.83 -4.98
C ASN A 45 -0.32 -6.43 -4.46
N CYS A 46 0.36 -7.35 -3.80
CA CYS A 46 1.58 -7.05 -3.07
C CYS A 46 2.80 -7.67 -3.74
N THR A 47 3.89 -6.90 -3.79
CA THR A 47 5.22 -7.36 -4.16
C THR A 47 6.16 -7.17 -2.98
N LEU A 48 6.78 -8.25 -2.52
CA LEU A 48 7.93 -8.21 -1.63
C LEU A 48 9.19 -8.29 -2.49
N THR A 49 10.00 -7.24 -2.50
CA THR A 49 11.26 -7.16 -3.24
C THR A 49 12.46 -7.30 -2.30
N LEU A 50 13.45 -8.09 -2.74
CA LEU A 50 14.74 -8.23 -2.10
C LEU A 50 15.72 -7.17 -2.62
N THR A 51 16.48 -6.57 -1.72
CA THR A 51 17.57 -5.67 -2.12
C THR A 51 18.81 -6.49 -2.50
N PRO A 52 19.40 -6.30 -3.69
CA PRO A 52 20.64 -6.95 -4.05
C PRO A 52 21.81 -6.43 -3.20
N VAL A 53 22.75 -7.31 -2.85
CA VAL A 53 23.97 -6.95 -2.09
C VAL A 53 24.92 -6.08 -2.93
N ALA A 54 24.97 -6.34 -4.24
CA ALA A 54 25.66 -5.51 -5.22
C ALA A 54 24.68 -5.19 -6.36
N SER A 55 24.54 -3.91 -6.71
CA SER A 55 23.50 -3.42 -7.62
C SER A 55 23.88 -3.44 -9.09
N ASP A 56 25.13 -3.76 -9.45
CA ASP A 56 25.65 -3.62 -10.83
C ASP A 56 24.93 -4.55 -11.83
N GLY A 57 23.81 -4.06 -12.36
CA GLY A 57 22.95 -4.78 -13.29
C GLY A 57 22.21 -5.97 -12.68
N ALA A 58 22.10 -6.05 -11.35
CA ALA A 58 21.27 -7.06 -10.68
C ALA A 58 19.78 -6.70 -10.87
N PRO A 59 18.93 -7.62 -11.35
CA PRO A 59 17.51 -7.35 -11.50
C PRO A 59 16.85 -7.15 -10.14
N GLY A 60 15.68 -6.49 -10.12
CA GLY A 60 14.80 -6.62 -8.97
C GLY A 60 14.34 -8.07 -8.85
N LEU A 61 14.38 -8.66 -7.65
CA LEU A 61 13.89 -10.00 -7.39
C LEU A 61 12.91 -9.98 -6.24
N GLY A 62 11.75 -10.57 -6.42
CA GLY A 62 10.72 -10.55 -5.39
C GLY A 62 9.68 -11.65 -5.50
N ILE A 63 8.77 -11.64 -4.52
CA ILE A 63 7.57 -12.46 -4.49
C ILE A 63 6.37 -11.55 -4.71
N PHE A 64 5.61 -11.79 -5.77
CA PHE A 64 4.32 -11.16 -6.00
C PHE A 64 3.19 -12.10 -5.57
N ARG A 65 2.13 -11.53 -4.99
CA ARG A 65 0.86 -12.24 -4.78
C ARG A 65 -0.31 -11.28 -4.94
N SER A 66 -1.26 -11.63 -5.80
CA SER A 66 -2.51 -10.87 -5.92
C SER A 66 -3.43 -11.09 -4.71
N SER A 67 -4.34 -10.17 -4.46
CA SER A 67 -5.32 -10.27 -3.37
C SER A 67 -6.42 -11.32 -3.59
N GLN A 68 -6.55 -11.84 -4.82
CA GLN A 68 -7.60 -12.77 -5.23
C GLN A 68 -7.59 -14.07 -4.43
N SER A 69 -8.79 -14.63 -4.17
CA SER A 69 -8.92 -15.91 -3.44
C SER A 69 -8.15 -17.02 -4.15
N GLY A 70 -7.43 -17.86 -3.39
CA GLY A 70 -6.64 -18.95 -3.96
C GLY A 70 -5.38 -18.49 -4.73
N SER A 71 -5.05 -17.20 -4.72
CA SER A 71 -3.84 -16.69 -5.35
C SER A 71 -2.59 -17.32 -4.73
N LYS A 72 -1.73 -17.86 -5.58
CA LYS A 72 -0.44 -18.42 -5.19
C LYS A 72 0.65 -17.36 -5.35
N PRO A 73 1.66 -17.33 -4.47
CA PRO A 73 2.82 -16.49 -4.69
C PRO A 73 3.53 -16.90 -5.97
N LEU A 74 4.04 -15.93 -6.70
CA LEU A 74 4.93 -16.14 -7.86
C LEU A 74 6.25 -15.42 -7.62
N LEU A 75 7.29 -15.89 -8.31
CA LEU A 75 8.58 -15.20 -8.33
C LEU A 75 8.57 -14.16 -9.46
N ARG A 76 8.91 -12.92 -9.13
CA ARG A 76 8.96 -11.80 -10.06
C ARG A 76 10.38 -11.27 -10.21
N LEU A 77 10.82 -11.11 -11.44
CA LEU A 77 12.00 -10.33 -11.80
C LEU A 77 11.53 -8.99 -12.37
N SER A 78 12.11 -7.90 -11.91
CA SER A 78 11.82 -6.54 -12.36
C SER A 78 13.07 -5.88 -12.91
N TYR A 79 12.90 -4.84 -13.74
CA TYR A 79 13.99 -4.15 -14.43
C TYR A 79 14.81 -5.10 -15.34
N VAL A 80 14.12 -6.05 -15.96
CA VAL A 80 14.70 -7.01 -16.90
C VAL A 80 14.22 -6.72 -18.32
N ASP A 81 15.01 -7.11 -19.32
CA ASP A 81 14.54 -7.12 -20.69
C ASP A 81 13.52 -8.26 -20.87
N PRO A 82 12.23 -7.97 -21.10
CA PRO A 82 11.19 -8.98 -21.26
C PRO A 82 11.37 -9.82 -22.54
N SER A 83 12.20 -9.36 -23.49
CA SER A 83 12.56 -10.11 -24.70
C SER A 83 13.57 -11.22 -24.44
N GLN A 84 14.18 -11.28 -23.25
CA GLN A 84 15.02 -12.39 -22.82
C GLN A 84 14.17 -13.67 -22.72
N LYS A 85 14.28 -14.56 -23.71
CA LYS A 85 13.55 -15.85 -23.76
C LYS A 85 14.44 -17.08 -23.60
N THR A 86 15.76 -16.89 -23.56
CA THR A 86 16.74 -17.99 -23.57
C THR A 86 17.54 -18.04 -22.27
N GLY A 87 18.17 -19.19 -22.01
CA GLY A 87 18.97 -19.42 -20.80
C GLY A 87 18.16 -19.97 -19.63
N LYS A 88 18.79 -19.98 -18.46
CA LYS A 88 18.25 -20.51 -17.21
C LYS A 88 18.00 -19.41 -16.19
N LEU A 89 16.99 -19.63 -15.36
CA LEU A 89 16.82 -19.02 -14.05
C LEU A 89 17.13 -20.08 -13.00
N GLU A 90 18.19 -19.87 -12.23
CA GLU A 90 18.54 -20.72 -11.10
C GLU A 90 18.49 -19.89 -9.81
N ILE A 91 17.78 -20.39 -8.79
CA ILE A 91 17.81 -19.86 -7.42
C ILE A 91 18.49 -20.86 -6.52
N SER A 92 19.55 -20.39 -5.85
CA SER A 92 20.21 -21.14 -4.79
C SER A 92 20.12 -20.38 -3.47
N ILE A 93 19.77 -21.10 -2.40
CA ILE A 93 19.70 -20.56 -1.03
C ILE A 93 20.83 -21.20 -0.23
N ASP A 94 21.71 -20.36 0.31
CA ASP A 94 22.89 -20.79 1.08
C ASP A 94 23.72 -21.90 0.38
N GLY A 95 23.80 -21.83 -0.95
CA GLY A 95 24.54 -22.77 -1.80
C GLY A 95 23.74 -23.98 -2.29
N GLN A 96 22.52 -24.21 -1.80
CA GLN A 96 21.64 -25.27 -2.31
C GLN A 96 20.72 -24.73 -3.41
N THR A 97 20.79 -25.30 -4.62
CA THR A 97 19.87 -24.97 -5.71
C THR A 97 18.47 -25.53 -5.44
N LEU A 98 17.48 -24.65 -5.36
CA LEU A 98 16.09 -24.98 -5.03
C LEU A 98 15.11 -24.72 -6.18
N LEU A 99 15.51 -23.94 -7.18
CA LEU A 99 14.78 -23.72 -8.43
C LEU A 99 15.78 -23.65 -9.59
N ASP A 100 15.49 -24.37 -10.67
CA ASP A 100 16.23 -24.33 -11.94
C ASP A 100 15.22 -24.54 -13.07
N VAL A 101 14.97 -23.49 -13.84
CA VAL A 101 13.98 -23.48 -14.92
C VAL A 101 14.50 -22.72 -16.14
N ASP A 102 14.02 -23.08 -17.31
CA ASP A 102 14.27 -22.30 -18.52
C ASP A 102 13.55 -20.96 -18.45
N VAL A 103 14.21 -19.89 -18.94
CA VAL A 103 13.60 -18.55 -18.99
C VAL A 103 12.32 -18.52 -19.83
N SER A 104 12.18 -19.44 -20.78
CA SER A 104 10.96 -19.62 -21.58
C SER A 104 9.73 -20.05 -20.75
N ALA A 105 9.92 -20.54 -19.52
CA ALA A 105 8.82 -20.84 -18.59
C ALA A 105 8.27 -19.58 -17.89
N LEU A 106 8.95 -18.43 -17.99
CA LEU A 106 8.52 -17.18 -17.39
C LEU A 106 7.60 -16.43 -18.36
N LYS A 107 6.60 -15.75 -17.79
CA LYS A 107 5.70 -14.87 -18.52
C LYS A 107 6.25 -13.46 -18.48
N ALA A 108 6.36 -12.83 -19.65
CA ALA A 108 6.73 -11.42 -19.73
C ALA A 108 5.50 -10.52 -19.57
N GLN A 109 5.66 -9.48 -18.77
CA GLN A 109 4.69 -8.40 -18.60
C GLN A 109 5.47 -7.11 -18.40
N ASP A 110 5.34 -6.15 -19.32
CA ASP A 110 6.11 -4.90 -19.31
C ASP A 110 7.63 -5.14 -19.13
N ASP A 111 8.24 -4.58 -18.09
CA ASP A 111 9.66 -4.73 -17.72
C ASP A 111 9.91 -5.88 -16.72
N GLN A 112 9.01 -6.86 -16.69
CA GLN A 112 8.97 -7.94 -15.71
C GLN A 112 8.93 -9.33 -16.35
N LEU A 113 9.49 -10.29 -15.63
CA LEU A 113 9.35 -11.72 -15.92
C LEU A 113 8.84 -12.44 -14.67
N ASP A 114 7.70 -13.11 -14.81
CA ASP A 114 7.01 -13.82 -13.74
C ASP A 114 7.12 -15.34 -13.93
N TYR A 115 7.63 -16.03 -12.91
CA TYR A 115 7.58 -17.48 -12.82
C TYR A 115 6.41 -17.92 -11.95
N THR A 116 5.38 -18.48 -12.58
CA THR A 116 4.14 -18.95 -11.92
C THR A 116 4.15 -20.46 -11.64
N GLY A 117 5.30 -21.12 -11.75
CA GLY A 117 5.43 -22.55 -11.45
C GLY A 117 5.51 -22.83 -9.95
N ASP A 118 6.05 -23.99 -9.57
CA ASP A 118 6.18 -24.34 -8.16
C ASP A 118 7.32 -23.57 -7.50
N VAL A 119 6.96 -22.59 -6.67
CA VAL A 119 7.90 -21.79 -5.87
C VAL A 119 7.96 -22.23 -4.42
N VAL A 120 7.23 -23.26 -4.00
CA VAL A 120 7.08 -23.64 -2.58
C VAL A 120 8.42 -23.99 -1.97
N LYS A 121 9.19 -24.88 -2.64
CA LYS A 121 10.51 -25.31 -2.15
C LYS A 121 11.50 -24.14 -2.05
N ALA A 122 11.51 -23.26 -3.05
CA ALA A 122 12.36 -22.08 -3.05
C ALA A 122 11.98 -21.10 -1.93
N LEU A 123 10.68 -20.81 -1.78
CA LEU A 123 10.16 -19.93 -0.75
C LEU A 123 10.44 -20.47 0.67
N ASP A 124 10.28 -21.78 0.89
CA ASP A 124 10.60 -22.40 2.18
C ASP A 124 12.10 -22.38 2.46
N GLY A 125 12.94 -22.59 1.43
CA GLY A 125 14.37 -22.35 1.55
C GLY A 125 14.68 -20.90 1.93
N MET A 126 14.06 -19.93 1.25
CA MET A 126 14.25 -18.51 1.52
C MET A 126 13.85 -18.12 2.96
N LYS A 127 12.79 -18.70 3.51
CA LYS A 127 12.37 -18.45 4.91
C LYS A 127 13.37 -18.94 5.94
N ASN A 128 14.12 -20.00 5.63
CA ASN A 128 15.06 -20.65 6.56
C ASN A 128 16.53 -20.30 6.28
N GLY A 129 16.81 -19.64 5.17
CA GLY A 129 18.15 -19.28 4.74
C GLY A 129 18.53 -17.83 5.02
N GLN A 130 19.77 -17.48 4.68
CA GLN A 130 20.32 -16.14 4.90
C GLN A 130 20.62 -15.40 3.60
N LYS A 131 21.04 -16.14 2.56
CA LYS A 131 21.49 -15.58 1.29
C LYS A 131 20.83 -16.30 0.13
N LEU A 132 20.34 -15.51 -0.83
CA LEU A 132 19.88 -16.00 -2.12
C LEU A 132 20.89 -15.63 -3.20
N GLN A 133 21.21 -16.59 -4.07
CA GLN A 133 21.93 -16.38 -5.31
C GLN A 133 21.01 -16.64 -6.50
N LEU A 134 20.84 -15.64 -7.34
CA LEU A 134 20.13 -15.72 -8.62
C LEU A 134 21.17 -15.82 -9.73
N LYS A 135 21.10 -16.88 -10.52
CA LYS A 135 21.78 -16.94 -11.82
C LYS A 135 20.74 -16.76 -12.91
N PHE A 136 20.87 -15.68 -13.67
CA PHE A 136 19.93 -15.30 -14.71
C PHE A 136 20.70 -14.71 -15.89
N ALA A 137 20.42 -15.19 -17.10
CA ALA A 137 21.08 -14.75 -18.33
C ALA A 137 22.63 -14.74 -18.24
N GLY A 138 23.21 -15.75 -17.58
CA GLY A 138 24.67 -15.90 -17.42
C GLY A 138 25.31 -15.00 -16.36
N LYS A 139 24.54 -14.12 -15.70
CA LYS A 139 25.00 -13.30 -14.57
C LYS A 139 24.55 -13.90 -13.25
N THR A 140 25.39 -13.77 -12.22
CA THR A 140 25.05 -14.18 -10.85
C THR A 140 24.91 -12.94 -9.97
N SER A 141 23.76 -12.82 -9.32
CA SER A 141 23.44 -11.75 -8.37
C SER A 141 23.16 -12.35 -7.00
N THR A 142 23.47 -11.61 -5.95
CA THR A 142 23.30 -12.04 -4.55
C THR A 142 22.33 -11.11 -3.84
N TYR A 143 21.45 -11.68 -3.01
CA TYR A 143 20.46 -10.97 -2.21
C TYR A 143 20.53 -11.43 -0.76
N SER A 144 20.35 -10.49 0.17
CA SER A 144 20.11 -10.78 1.58
C SER A 144 18.66 -11.24 1.77
N LEU A 145 18.44 -12.26 2.59
CA LEU A 145 17.10 -12.70 3.02
C LEU A 145 16.67 -12.06 4.35
N SER A 146 17.48 -11.15 4.88
CA SER A 146 17.19 -10.44 6.12
C SER A 146 15.91 -9.60 5.99
N GLY A 147 14.91 -9.95 6.78
CA GLY A 147 13.61 -9.29 6.78
C GLY A 147 12.54 -9.99 5.95
N LEU A 148 12.88 -11.00 5.13
CA LEU A 148 11.93 -11.73 4.30
C LEU A 148 10.70 -12.20 5.08
N VAL A 149 10.91 -12.91 6.19
CA VAL A 149 9.80 -13.44 7.01
C VAL A 149 8.90 -12.30 7.51
N GLY A 150 9.47 -11.20 7.99
CA GLY A 150 8.68 -10.04 8.42
C GLY A 150 7.94 -9.35 7.26
N GLY A 151 8.54 -9.31 6.07
CA GLY A 151 7.88 -8.84 4.85
C GLY A 151 6.73 -9.75 4.44
N LEU A 152 6.88 -11.08 4.49
CA LEU A 152 5.80 -12.03 4.18
C LEU A 152 4.64 -11.91 5.16
N ILE A 153 4.94 -11.70 6.45
CA ILE A 153 3.91 -11.39 7.46
C ILE A 153 3.17 -10.12 7.08
N TYR A 154 3.88 -9.06 6.71
CA TYR A 154 3.23 -7.81 6.31
C TYR A 154 2.39 -7.96 5.03
N VAL A 155 2.83 -8.76 4.05
CA VAL A 155 2.00 -9.11 2.88
C VAL A 155 0.73 -9.86 3.29
N ASP A 156 0.81 -10.79 4.24
CA ASP A 156 -0.37 -11.46 4.79
C ASP A 156 -1.29 -10.47 5.52
N GLU A 157 -0.75 -9.55 6.34
CA GLU A 157 -1.52 -8.52 7.04
C GLU A 157 -2.29 -7.61 6.07
N GLN A 158 -1.63 -7.09 5.02
CA GLN A 158 -2.27 -6.18 4.05
C GLN A 158 -3.35 -6.86 3.21
N GLN A 159 -3.31 -8.18 3.09
CA GLN A 159 -4.29 -8.96 2.34
C GLN A 159 -5.29 -9.68 3.26
N SER A 160 -5.33 -9.37 4.56
CA SER A 160 -6.14 -10.06 5.60
C SER A 160 -5.96 -11.58 5.65
N ARG A 161 -4.77 -12.07 5.31
CA ARG A 161 -4.46 -13.51 5.23
C ARG A 161 -3.77 -14.06 6.46
N ASP A 162 -3.42 -13.24 7.44
CA ASP A 162 -2.81 -13.70 8.68
C ASP A 162 -3.74 -14.66 9.46
N GLY A 163 -3.20 -15.79 9.89
CA GLY A 163 -3.96 -16.84 10.56
C GLY A 163 -4.99 -17.56 9.68
N THR A 164 -4.97 -17.35 8.36
CA THR A 164 -5.78 -18.09 7.39
C THR A 164 -5.03 -19.30 6.85
N VAL A 165 -5.75 -20.20 6.18
CA VAL A 165 -5.14 -21.33 5.46
C VAL A 165 -4.23 -20.87 4.30
N GLU A 166 -4.47 -19.67 3.76
CA GLU A 166 -3.77 -19.10 2.61
C GLU A 166 -2.57 -18.20 2.99
N ALA A 167 -2.29 -18.01 4.29
CA ALA A 167 -1.16 -17.19 4.76
C ALA A 167 0.18 -17.68 4.19
N LEU A 168 1.14 -16.83 3.85
CA LEU A 168 2.49 -17.27 3.47
C LEU A 168 3.32 -17.68 4.68
N GLN A 169 3.11 -17.02 5.81
CA GLN A 169 3.92 -17.21 7.01
C GLN A 169 3.10 -17.59 8.24
N VAL A 170 2.20 -16.73 8.71
CA VAL A 170 1.40 -16.99 9.92
C VAL A 170 0.20 -17.84 9.53
N LYS A 171 0.43 -19.13 9.28
CA LYS A 171 -0.60 -20.10 8.91
C LYS A 171 -1.63 -20.26 10.04
N GLY A 172 -2.88 -20.46 9.66
CA GLY A 172 -3.93 -20.84 10.60
C GLY A 172 -5.10 -21.51 9.90
N SER A 173 -6.26 -21.53 10.57
CA SER A 173 -7.46 -22.25 10.11
C SER A 173 -8.61 -21.35 9.68
N LYS A 174 -8.45 -20.02 9.74
CA LYS A 174 -9.47 -19.09 9.25
C LYS A 174 -9.64 -19.28 7.72
N PRO A 175 -10.87 -19.09 7.19
CA PRO A 175 -11.09 -19.11 5.75
C PRO A 175 -10.28 -18.00 5.05
N ALA A 176 -10.08 -18.15 3.75
CA ALA A 176 -9.51 -17.10 2.91
C ALA A 176 -10.37 -15.83 2.99
N PRO A 177 -9.77 -14.63 2.96
CA PRO A 177 -10.51 -13.39 2.97
C PRO A 177 -11.20 -13.15 1.63
N VAL A 178 -12.26 -12.36 1.66
CA VAL A 178 -12.91 -11.87 0.44
C VAL A 178 -11.99 -10.80 -0.17
N PRO A 179 -11.64 -10.90 -1.46
CA PRO A 179 -10.81 -9.89 -2.13
C PRO A 179 -11.43 -8.48 -2.04
N PRO A 180 -10.60 -7.42 -2.01
CA PRO A 180 -11.10 -6.06 -2.01
C PRO A 180 -11.95 -5.78 -3.27
N GLN A 181 -13.10 -5.16 -3.07
CA GLN A 181 -13.96 -4.70 -4.17
C GLN A 181 -13.52 -3.30 -4.62
N LEU A 182 -12.45 -3.27 -5.39
CA LEU A 182 -11.88 -2.07 -5.96
C LEU A 182 -11.35 -2.39 -7.36
N LYS A 183 -11.52 -1.44 -8.28
CA LYS A 183 -11.01 -1.52 -9.66
C LYS A 183 -9.82 -0.58 -9.78
N LEU A 184 -8.68 -1.11 -10.22
CA LEU A 184 -7.52 -0.27 -10.56
C LEU A 184 -7.78 0.49 -11.87
N ILE A 185 -7.26 1.71 -11.92
CA ILE A 185 -7.18 2.55 -13.11
C ILE A 185 -5.69 2.78 -13.36
N GLU A 186 -5.14 2.00 -14.29
CA GLU A 186 -3.70 1.89 -14.54
C GLU A 186 -3.25 2.76 -15.72
N THR A 187 -4.19 3.20 -16.56
CA THR A 187 -3.90 4.03 -17.73
C THR A 187 -4.93 5.14 -17.89
N VAL A 188 -4.55 6.21 -18.59
CA VAL A 188 -5.42 7.37 -18.87
C VAL A 188 -6.66 6.95 -19.66
N GLU A 189 -6.56 5.95 -20.52
CA GLU A 189 -7.67 5.43 -21.32
C GLU A 189 -8.75 4.76 -20.46
N GLN A 190 -8.38 4.24 -19.29
CA GLN A 190 -9.32 3.62 -18.34
C GLN A 190 -10.10 4.64 -17.50
N ILE A 191 -9.67 5.90 -17.48
CA ILE A 191 -10.38 7.01 -16.81
C ILE A 191 -11.74 7.23 -17.48
N PRO A 192 -12.82 7.52 -16.72
CA PRO A 192 -14.12 7.90 -17.28
C PRO A 192 -14.01 9.01 -18.34
N ALA A 193 -14.73 8.84 -19.45
CA ALA A 193 -14.56 9.66 -20.64
C ALA A 193 -14.87 11.15 -20.41
N ASP A 194 -15.78 11.46 -19.47
CA ASP A 194 -16.20 12.83 -19.14
C ASP A 194 -15.13 13.64 -18.41
N ILE A 195 -14.19 12.99 -17.71
CA ILE A 195 -13.07 13.64 -16.99
C ILE A 195 -11.69 13.34 -17.60
N ARG A 196 -11.59 12.44 -18.58
CA ARG A 196 -10.30 12.04 -19.18
C ARG A 196 -9.47 13.21 -19.73
N LYS A 197 -10.14 14.27 -20.22
CA LYS A 197 -9.48 15.49 -20.72
C LYS A 197 -8.62 16.19 -19.66
N ASP A 198 -8.89 15.97 -18.37
CA ASP A 198 -8.12 16.57 -17.28
C ASP A 198 -6.74 15.91 -17.15
N PHE A 199 -6.51 14.78 -17.83
CA PHE A 199 -5.29 13.95 -17.77
C PHE A 199 -4.63 13.75 -19.15
N SER A 200 -5.08 14.44 -20.20
CA SER A 200 -4.74 14.11 -21.59
C SER A 200 -3.31 14.41 -22.00
N ASP A 201 -2.75 15.52 -21.50
CA ASP A 201 -1.43 16.02 -21.87
C ASP A 201 -0.83 16.86 -20.74
N GLU A 202 0.39 17.36 -20.93
CA GLU A 202 1.14 18.12 -19.93
C GLU A 202 0.44 19.43 -19.49
N ALA A 203 -0.38 20.04 -20.35
CA ALA A 203 -1.08 21.29 -20.04
C ALA A 203 -2.46 21.06 -19.38
N ALA A 204 -2.91 19.82 -19.27
CA ALA A 204 -4.15 19.48 -18.60
C ALA A 204 -4.05 19.71 -17.08
N VAL A 205 -5.20 19.86 -16.41
CA VAL A 205 -5.28 20.18 -14.97
C VAL A 205 -4.50 19.16 -14.11
N CYS A 206 -4.59 17.89 -14.47
CA CYS A 206 -3.89 16.77 -13.84
C CYS A 206 -2.78 16.18 -14.74
N GLY A 207 -2.29 16.97 -15.69
CA GLY A 207 -1.28 16.59 -16.67
C GLY A 207 0.13 16.33 -16.10
N GLY A 208 1.03 15.84 -16.94
CA GLY A 208 2.47 15.77 -16.67
C GLY A 208 3.00 14.45 -16.10
N ALA A 209 2.13 13.55 -15.61
CA ALA A 209 2.56 12.19 -15.29
C ALA A 209 2.80 11.38 -16.57
N SER A 210 3.99 10.79 -16.72
CA SER A 210 4.22 9.83 -17.80
C SER A 210 3.35 8.57 -17.60
N PRO A 211 3.05 7.77 -18.65
CA PRO A 211 2.22 6.57 -18.50
C PRO A 211 2.72 5.60 -17.43
N GLY A 212 4.04 5.39 -17.37
CA GLY A 212 4.65 4.55 -16.33
C GLY A 212 4.51 5.15 -14.93
N THR A 213 4.61 6.47 -14.80
CA THR A 213 4.42 7.17 -13.53
C THR A 213 2.99 7.07 -13.03
N PHE A 214 2.01 7.30 -13.92
CA PHE A 214 0.60 7.18 -13.61
C PHE A 214 0.25 5.76 -13.13
N ARG A 215 0.72 4.74 -13.87
CA ARG A 215 0.53 3.33 -13.49
C ARG A 215 1.14 3.00 -12.14
N ASN A 216 2.37 3.46 -11.88
CA ASN A 216 3.09 3.17 -10.64
C ASN A 216 2.46 3.86 -9.41
N ALA A 217 1.92 5.06 -9.59
CA ALA A 217 1.13 5.72 -8.56
C ALA A 217 -0.20 4.98 -8.35
N GLY A 218 -0.83 4.54 -9.43
CA GLY A 218 -2.07 3.75 -9.42
C GLY A 218 -3.29 4.62 -9.16
N GLY A 219 -4.24 4.62 -10.09
CA GLY A 219 -5.60 5.12 -9.85
C GLY A 219 -6.50 4.01 -9.35
N PHE A 220 -7.61 4.38 -8.73
CA PHE A 220 -8.63 3.41 -8.31
C PHE A 220 -10.05 3.95 -8.42
N GLU A 221 -10.98 3.01 -8.49
CA GLU A 221 -12.41 3.21 -8.44
C GLU A 221 -13.03 2.20 -7.47
N THR A 222 -13.84 2.66 -6.53
CA THR A 222 -14.45 1.80 -5.50
C THR A 222 -15.82 2.29 -5.08
N LYS A 223 -16.64 1.37 -4.56
CA LYS A 223 -18.02 1.63 -4.19
C LYS A 223 -18.12 2.30 -2.82
N ILE A 224 -18.89 3.37 -2.71
CA ILE A 224 -19.27 4.01 -1.43
C ILE A 224 -20.67 3.59 -1.01
N ALA A 225 -21.61 3.57 -1.95
CA ALA A 225 -22.99 3.11 -1.76
C ALA A 225 -23.54 2.52 -3.09
N ASP A 226 -24.79 2.07 -3.10
CA ASP A 226 -25.37 1.54 -4.34
C ASP A 226 -25.46 2.64 -5.42
N GLY A 227 -24.96 2.35 -6.61
CA GLY A 227 -24.81 3.34 -7.70
C GLY A 227 -23.83 4.50 -7.45
N LEU A 228 -23.15 4.57 -6.30
CA LEU A 228 -22.25 5.67 -5.92
C LEU A 228 -20.82 5.18 -5.72
N ASP A 229 -19.92 5.62 -6.58
CA ASP A 229 -18.51 5.24 -6.57
C ASP A 229 -17.60 6.45 -6.28
N LEU A 230 -16.49 6.19 -5.60
CA LEU A 230 -15.36 7.10 -5.43
C LEU A 230 -14.26 6.73 -6.43
N ILE A 231 -13.69 7.72 -7.09
CA ILE A 231 -12.54 7.57 -7.98
C ILE A 231 -11.40 8.43 -7.44
N GLY A 232 -10.23 7.84 -7.24
CA GLY A 232 -8.99 8.53 -6.86
C GLY A 232 -7.95 8.35 -7.97
N LEU A 233 -7.40 9.45 -8.49
CA LEU A 233 -6.49 9.44 -9.64
C LEU A 233 -5.21 10.23 -9.36
N PRO A 234 -4.02 9.71 -9.71
CA PRO A 234 -2.79 10.50 -9.72
C PRO A 234 -2.99 11.76 -10.58
N CYS A 235 -2.76 12.95 -10.02
CA CYS A 235 -3.08 14.22 -10.66
C CYS A 235 -1.90 15.18 -10.62
N GLY A 236 -1.12 15.25 -11.71
CA GLY A 236 0.12 16.03 -11.76
C GLY A 236 1.38 15.17 -11.78
N SER A 237 2.50 15.79 -12.14
CA SER A 237 3.83 15.18 -12.03
C SER A 237 4.20 14.94 -10.56
N PRO A 238 4.72 13.76 -10.17
CA PRO A 238 5.22 13.55 -8.82
C PRO A 238 6.41 14.46 -8.53
N GLY A 239 6.47 14.97 -7.30
CA GLY A 239 7.70 15.49 -6.73
C GLY A 239 8.62 14.37 -6.26
N ALA A 240 9.82 14.72 -5.79
CA ALA A 240 10.83 13.74 -5.34
C ALA A 240 10.35 12.78 -4.23
N TYR A 241 9.32 13.16 -3.47
CA TYR A 241 8.80 12.38 -2.34
C TYR A 241 7.27 12.53 -2.13
N ASN A 242 6.57 13.18 -3.06
CA ASN A 242 5.14 13.45 -2.96
C ASN A 242 4.45 13.15 -4.30
N GLN A 243 3.41 12.30 -4.27
CA GLN A 243 2.49 12.08 -5.39
C GLN A 243 1.13 12.73 -5.09
N PRO A 244 0.67 13.70 -5.88
CA PRO A 244 -0.65 14.29 -5.76
C PRO A 244 -1.74 13.40 -6.36
N TYR A 245 -2.94 13.46 -5.77
CA TYR A 245 -4.16 12.79 -6.22
C TYR A 245 -5.34 13.74 -6.22
N ALA A 246 -6.20 13.62 -7.23
CA ALA A 246 -7.51 14.25 -7.29
C ALA A 246 -8.61 13.19 -7.12
N PHE A 247 -9.77 13.62 -6.64
CA PHE A 247 -10.90 12.74 -6.32
C PHE A 247 -12.17 13.14 -7.04
N TYR A 248 -12.95 12.14 -7.41
CA TYR A 248 -14.20 12.31 -8.13
C TYR A 248 -15.29 11.41 -7.57
N SER A 249 -16.51 11.92 -7.54
CA SER A 249 -17.72 11.15 -7.25
C SER A 249 -18.33 10.73 -8.58
N ARG A 250 -18.57 9.43 -8.76
CA ARG A 250 -19.36 8.93 -9.88
C ARG A 250 -20.71 8.42 -9.40
N TYR A 251 -21.77 8.96 -9.99
CA TYR A 251 -23.13 8.46 -9.81
C TYR A 251 -23.75 8.28 -11.19
N GLU A 252 -24.22 7.06 -11.47
CA GLU A 252 -24.63 6.64 -12.81
C GLU A 252 -23.54 6.97 -13.85
N ASN A 253 -23.86 7.77 -14.88
CA ASN A 253 -22.95 8.15 -15.96
C ASN A 253 -22.33 9.55 -15.78
N LYS A 254 -22.37 10.10 -14.56
CA LYS A 254 -21.87 11.44 -14.27
C LYS A 254 -20.74 11.39 -13.25
N THR A 255 -19.59 11.92 -13.64
CA THR A 255 -18.42 12.08 -12.78
C THR A 255 -18.25 13.56 -12.44
N VAL A 256 -18.07 13.88 -11.16
CA VAL A 256 -17.86 15.25 -10.68
C VAL A 256 -16.68 15.32 -9.72
N PRO A 257 -15.83 16.37 -9.78
CA PRO A 257 -14.71 16.52 -8.86
C PRO A 257 -15.18 16.72 -7.42
N ILE A 258 -14.35 16.30 -6.46
CA ILE A 258 -14.57 16.46 -5.03
C ILE A 258 -13.41 17.28 -4.45
N SER A 259 -13.73 18.42 -3.83
CA SER A 259 -12.77 19.14 -2.97
C SER A 259 -12.81 18.56 -1.55
N LEU A 260 -11.65 18.49 -0.91
CA LEU A 260 -11.43 17.91 0.42
C LEU A 260 -11.39 19.02 1.47
N PRO A 261 -12.17 18.95 2.57
CA PRO A 261 -12.09 19.94 3.65
C PRO A 261 -10.73 19.90 4.36
N THR A 262 -10.14 21.05 4.66
CA THR A 262 -8.85 21.19 5.36
C THR A 262 -8.86 22.44 6.24
N ILE A 263 -7.90 22.60 7.14
CA ILE A 263 -7.71 23.81 7.94
C ILE A 263 -6.48 24.57 7.42
N SER A 264 -6.68 25.83 7.03
CA SER A 264 -5.57 26.76 6.75
C SER A 264 -5.38 27.75 7.90
N ASP A 265 -4.34 28.57 7.81
CA ASP A 265 -4.09 29.67 8.75
C ASP A 265 -5.26 30.68 8.82
N ASP A 266 -6.04 30.81 7.74
CA ASP A 266 -7.23 31.67 7.65
C ASP A 266 -8.52 30.99 8.14
N GLY A 267 -8.45 29.70 8.49
CA GLY A 267 -9.57 28.89 9.00
C GLY A 267 -9.97 27.73 8.09
N PRO A 268 -11.15 27.12 8.31
CA PRO A 268 -11.63 26.01 7.51
C PRO A 268 -11.79 26.38 6.03
N THR A 269 -11.25 25.55 5.14
CA THR A 269 -11.29 25.73 3.69
C THR A 269 -11.34 24.36 2.98
N VAL A 270 -11.06 24.33 1.68
CA VAL A 270 -10.95 23.10 0.88
C VAL A 270 -9.66 23.08 0.05
N THR A 271 -9.20 21.87 -0.28
CA THR A 271 -8.14 21.60 -1.27
C THR A 271 -8.66 20.65 -2.35
N ASP A 272 -8.18 20.77 -3.58
CA ASP A 272 -8.56 19.88 -4.69
C ASP A 272 -7.64 18.65 -4.83
N THR A 273 -6.55 18.60 -4.05
CA THR A 273 -5.60 17.48 -4.08
C THR A 273 -5.21 16.99 -2.69
N ALA A 274 -4.88 15.69 -2.61
CA ALA A 274 -4.21 15.09 -1.46
C ALA A 274 -2.91 14.40 -1.88
N TRP A 275 -1.99 14.20 -0.94
CA TRP A 275 -0.64 13.75 -1.22
C TRP A 275 -0.33 12.41 -0.55
N ASN A 276 0.34 11.51 -1.26
CA ASN A 276 0.76 10.19 -0.73
C ASN A 276 -0.38 9.47 0.00
N ILE A 277 -1.45 9.21 -0.74
CA ILE A 277 -2.71 8.79 -0.16
C ILE A 277 -2.72 7.30 0.18
N ASP A 278 -3.62 6.94 1.07
CA ASP A 278 -4.05 5.58 1.31
C ASP A 278 -5.57 5.52 1.52
N TRP A 279 -6.19 4.43 1.07
CA TRP A 279 -7.63 4.22 1.15
C TRP A 279 -7.97 2.96 1.94
N ALA A 280 -8.85 3.07 2.93
CA ALA A 280 -9.34 1.96 3.72
C ALA A 280 -10.84 1.75 3.46
N GLN A 281 -11.16 0.81 2.56
CA GLN A 281 -12.55 0.54 2.14
C GLN A 281 -13.48 0.18 3.30
N LYS A 282 -13.00 -0.59 4.29
CA LYS A 282 -13.81 -1.06 5.42
C LYS A 282 -14.32 0.08 6.31
N THR A 283 -13.53 1.14 6.46
CA THR A 283 -13.86 2.29 7.31
C THR A 283 -14.26 3.53 6.49
N LEU A 284 -14.22 3.42 5.16
CA LEU A 284 -14.40 4.52 4.20
C LEU A 284 -13.47 5.69 4.53
N THR A 285 -12.20 5.40 4.79
CA THR A 285 -11.22 6.38 5.27
C THR A 285 -10.16 6.64 4.22
N LEU A 286 -9.95 7.91 3.89
CA LEU A 286 -8.85 8.41 3.09
C LEU A 286 -7.82 9.02 4.04
N THR A 287 -6.59 8.53 3.98
CA THR A 287 -5.45 9.12 4.70
C THR A 287 -4.53 9.78 3.67
N ALA A 288 -3.95 10.93 4.00
CA ALA A 288 -2.91 11.55 3.19
C ALA A 288 -1.75 12.05 4.05
N PHE A 289 -0.57 12.06 3.46
CA PHE A 289 0.63 12.57 4.11
C PHE A 289 1.48 13.38 3.13
N PHE A 290 1.33 14.70 3.16
CA PHE A 290 2.27 15.59 2.51
C PHE A 290 3.56 15.64 3.31
N LYS A 291 4.68 15.25 2.71
CA LYS A 291 6.01 15.37 3.32
C LYS A 291 6.60 16.72 2.98
N GLY A 292 7.15 17.45 3.96
CA GLY A 292 7.91 18.68 3.69
C GLY A 292 9.25 18.40 2.99
N ARG A 293 9.87 17.25 3.29
CA ARG A 293 11.08 16.72 2.64
C ARG A 293 11.11 15.19 2.66
N GLY A 294 12.05 14.58 1.94
CA GLY A 294 12.15 13.13 1.78
C GLY A 294 12.22 12.30 3.08
N LEU A 295 12.66 12.90 4.20
CA LEU A 295 12.68 12.22 5.51
C LEU A 295 11.29 12.07 6.14
N GLY A 296 10.31 12.90 5.77
CA GLY A 296 8.96 12.87 6.36
C GLY A 296 8.92 13.24 7.85
N ASP A 297 9.87 14.06 8.32
CA ASP A 297 9.96 14.55 9.71
C ASP A 297 9.16 15.85 9.95
N CYS A 298 8.57 16.40 8.89
CA CYS A 298 7.71 17.58 8.85
C CYS A 298 6.70 17.42 7.70
N GLY A 299 5.59 18.15 7.75
CA GLY A 299 4.54 18.08 6.73
C GLY A 299 3.13 18.23 7.29
N ILE A 300 2.15 17.71 6.53
CA ILE A 300 0.72 17.72 6.86
C ILE A 300 0.18 16.29 6.73
N TYR A 301 -0.55 15.86 7.74
CA TYR A 301 -1.21 14.56 7.81
C TYR A 301 -2.71 14.75 7.96
N ASP A 302 -3.45 14.17 7.04
CA ASP A 302 -4.89 14.33 6.93
C ASP A 302 -5.58 12.98 6.97
N VAL A 303 -6.75 12.95 7.62
CA VAL A 303 -7.65 11.81 7.61
C VAL A 303 -9.05 12.32 7.33
N TRP A 304 -9.63 11.84 6.23
CA TRP A 304 -11.03 12.06 5.88
C TRP A 304 -11.84 10.78 5.92
N LYS A 305 -13.12 10.93 6.25
CA LYS A 305 -14.11 9.86 6.08
C LYS A 305 -15.00 10.19 4.89
N ALA A 306 -15.08 9.28 3.92
CA ALA A 306 -16.06 9.37 2.86
C ALA A 306 -17.45 9.05 3.40
N THR A 307 -18.44 9.80 2.94
CA THR A 307 -19.83 9.69 3.34
C THR A 307 -20.71 9.73 2.10
N ASP A 308 -21.79 8.95 2.13
CA ASP A 308 -22.92 9.14 1.24
C ASP A 308 -23.84 10.19 1.88
N SER A 309 -24.02 11.31 1.19
CA SER A 309 -24.89 12.39 1.64
C SER A 309 -26.38 12.16 1.32
N GLY A 310 -26.72 11.09 0.60
CA GLY A 310 -28.06 10.83 0.08
C GLY A 310 -28.42 11.66 -1.15
N GLU A 311 -27.53 12.54 -1.61
CA GLU A 311 -27.70 13.39 -2.80
C GLU A 311 -27.05 12.80 -4.06
N GLY A 312 -26.72 11.50 -4.04
CA GLY A 312 -25.99 10.84 -5.12
C GLY A 312 -24.56 11.36 -5.30
N ARG A 313 -23.92 11.77 -4.19
CA ARG A 313 -22.54 12.30 -4.20
C ARG A 313 -21.76 11.85 -2.97
N VAL A 314 -20.52 11.43 -3.22
CA VAL A 314 -19.51 11.21 -2.18
C VAL A 314 -19.10 12.56 -1.60
N ARG A 315 -19.12 12.69 -0.27
CA ARG A 315 -18.55 13.82 0.46
C ARG A 315 -17.50 13.34 1.44
N PHE A 316 -16.42 14.09 1.60
CA PHE A 316 -15.43 13.85 2.63
C PHE A 316 -15.68 14.73 3.84
N VAL A 317 -15.57 14.14 5.03
CA VAL A 317 -15.56 14.84 6.31
C VAL A 317 -14.15 14.76 6.88
N LEU A 318 -13.53 15.90 7.19
CA LEU A 318 -12.24 15.93 7.87
C LEU A 318 -12.39 15.39 9.30
N VAL A 319 -11.71 14.29 9.57
CA VAL A 319 -11.69 13.62 10.89
C VAL A 319 -10.50 14.11 11.70
N GLN A 320 -9.37 14.31 11.04
CA GLN A 320 -8.14 14.73 11.67
C GLN A 320 -7.25 15.45 10.66
N GLU A 321 -6.64 16.54 11.12
CA GLU A 321 -5.53 17.18 10.43
C GLU A 321 -4.44 17.48 11.46
N ARG A 322 -3.21 17.13 11.13
CA ARG A 322 -2.04 17.37 11.97
C ARG A 322 -0.91 17.93 11.13
N SER A 323 -0.14 18.84 11.71
CA SER A 323 0.94 19.49 10.99
C SER A 323 2.18 19.67 11.86
N LYS A 324 3.34 19.62 11.21
CA LYS A 324 4.62 20.00 11.79
C LYS A 324 5.41 20.76 10.73
N GLY A 325 5.62 22.06 10.95
CA GLY A 325 6.35 22.91 10.00
C GLY A 325 7.87 22.72 10.04
N ASP A 326 8.43 22.44 11.22
CA ASP A 326 9.89 22.41 11.39
C ASP A 326 10.49 21.10 10.86
N CYS A 327 11.35 21.17 9.86
CA CYS A 327 12.06 20.01 9.30
C CYS A 327 13.44 19.78 9.98
N ASP A 328 13.41 19.46 11.27
CA ASP A 328 14.57 19.43 12.18
C ASP A 328 15.21 18.04 12.39
N GLY A 329 14.69 17.00 11.73
CA GLY A 329 15.11 15.61 11.88
C GLY A 329 14.43 14.89 13.04
N ASN A 330 13.60 15.57 13.84
CA ASN A 330 12.81 14.97 14.90
C ASN A 330 11.42 14.58 14.37
N TYR A 331 11.15 13.28 14.34
CA TYR A 331 9.88 12.73 13.88
C TYR A 331 8.70 13.03 14.82
N ALA A 332 8.96 13.46 16.06
CA ALA A 332 7.94 13.71 17.09
C ALA A 332 6.96 12.53 17.27
N GLY A 333 7.46 11.30 17.10
CA GLY A 333 6.66 10.08 17.20
C GLY A 333 5.78 9.74 15.99
N GLY A 334 5.90 10.49 14.89
CA GLY A 334 5.24 10.26 13.60
C GLY A 334 4.08 11.23 13.30
N PRO A 335 3.60 11.28 12.05
CA PRO A 335 2.60 12.26 11.61
C PRO A 335 1.29 12.23 12.41
N GLU A 336 0.84 11.04 12.81
CA GLU A 336 -0.34 10.84 13.66
C GLU A 336 -0.22 11.45 15.07
N LYS A 337 0.98 11.84 15.49
CA LYS A 337 1.26 12.42 16.82
C LYS A 337 1.65 13.89 16.78
N TRP A 338 1.76 14.48 15.60
CA TRP A 338 2.03 15.91 15.46
C TRP A 338 0.89 16.76 16.03
N PRO A 339 1.13 18.04 16.36
CA PRO A 339 0.07 18.96 16.78
C PRO A 339 -1.15 18.91 15.84
N ALA A 340 -2.34 18.87 16.42
CA ALA A 340 -3.58 18.82 15.66
C ALA A 340 -4.00 20.23 15.24
N SER A 341 -4.18 20.42 13.93
CA SER A 341 -4.97 21.52 13.38
C SER A 341 -6.46 21.21 13.51
N TRP A 342 -6.83 19.92 13.45
CA TRP A 342 -8.20 19.43 13.63
C TRP A 342 -8.25 18.03 14.28
N PRO A 343 -9.20 17.76 15.20
CA PRO A 343 -10.07 18.74 15.83
C PRO A 343 -9.25 19.72 16.69
N VAL A 344 -9.70 20.97 16.74
CA VAL A 344 -9.12 21.94 17.68
C VAL A 344 -9.49 21.45 19.07
N ASN A 345 -8.51 20.99 19.84
CA ASN A 345 -8.74 20.68 21.25
C ASN A 345 -9.12 22.00 21.93
N ALA A 346 -10.25 22.02 22.64
CA ALA A 346 -10.58 23.15 23.50
C ALA A 346 -9.43 23.31 24.53
N GLN A 347 -8.74 24.45 24.46
CA GLN A 347 -7.81 24.87 25.50
C GLN A 347 -8.59 25.27 26.75
#